data_AF-A0A1B0GDR7-F1
#
_entry.id   AF-A0A1B0GDR7-F1
#
_cell.length_a   1.000
_cell.length_b   1.000
_cell.length_c   1.000
_cell.angle_alpha   90.00
_cell.angle_beta   90.00
_cell.angle_gamma   90.00
#
_symmetry.space_group_name_H-M   'P 1'
#
loop_
_entity.id
_entity.type
_entity.pdbx_description
1 polymer ?
#
loop_
_entity_poly.entity_id
_entity_poly.type
_entity_poly.pdbx_seq_one_letter_code
_entity_poly.pdbx_strand_id
1 'polypeptide(L)'
;MNEEEAVLTQGFTAWTQRDFNRLIKANEKQMTEEEMTEEETALTQGFTAWTQRDFNRLIKANEKYGHDDIENIAQDVESNKLEEIIELQFT
;
A
#
# COMPACT_ATOMS: atom_id res chain seq x y z
N MET A 1 21.22 -40.79 10.22
CA MET A 1 19.87 -40.23 10.00
C MET A 1 19.07 -40.60 11.22
N ASN A 2 18.83 -39.60 12.04
CA ASN A 2 18.64 -39.72 13.46
C ASN A 2 17.14 -39.65 13.67
N GLU A 3 16.58 -40.51 14.51
CA GLU A 3 15.12 -40.56 14.74
C GLU A 3 14.57 -39.18 15.18
N GLU A 4 15.40 -38.34 15.79
CA GLU A 4 15.07 -36.95 16.16
C GLU A 4 14.87 -36.02 14.94
N GLU A 5 15.63 -36.18 13.85
CA GLU A 5 15.44 -35.38 12.62
C GLU A 5 14.18 -35.79 11.86
N ALA A 6 13.76 -37.06 11.97
CA ALA A 6 12.55 -37.58 11.34
C ALA A 6 11.26 -37.05 12.03
N VAL A 7 11.28 -36.87 13.35
CA VAL A 7 10.14 -36.31 14.10
C VAL A 7 9.96 -34.82 13.81
N LEU A 8 11.06 -34.07 13.69
CA LEU A 8 11.03 -32.64 13.37
C LEU A 8 10.54 -32.37 11.93
N THR A 9 10.93 -33.20 10.97
CA THR A 9 10.43 -33.10 9.59
C THR A 9 8.99 -33.57 9.46
N GLN A 10 8.60 -34.67 10.13
CA GLN A 10 7.21 -35.15 10.10
C GLN A 10 6.23 -34.15 10.73
N GLY A 11 6.61 -33.48 11.82
CA GLY A 11 5.78 -32.45 12.47
C GLY A 11 5.49 -31.25 11.57
N PHE A 12 6.43 -30.87 10.70
CA PHE A 12 6.26 -29.77 9.74
C PHE A 12 5.43 -30.19 8.50
N THR A 13 5.55 -31.45 8.06
CA THR A 13 4.79 -31.98 6.90
C THR A 13 3.36 -32.44 7.23
N ALA A 14 3.02 -32.63 8.51
CA ALA A 14 1.70 -33.08 8.95
C ALA A 14 0.64 -31.98 8.92
N TRP A 15 1.01 -30.75 8.57
CA TRP A 15 0.10 -29.63 8.61
C TRP A 15 -0.82 -29.63 7.38
N THR A 16 -2.07 -30.04 7.58
CA THR A 16 -3.03 -30.13 6.49
C THR A 16 -3.48 -28.73 6.09
N GLN A 17 -3.87 -28.53 4.82
CA GLN A 17 -4.49 -27.28 4.36
C GLN A 17 -5.66 -26.84 5.26
N ARG A 18 -6.36 -27.79 5.89
CA ARG A 18 -7.42 -27.52 6.87
C ARG A 18 -6.87 -26.89 8.16
N ASP A 19 -5.73 -27.36 8.65
CA ASP A 19 -5.11 -26.83 9.86
C ASP A 19 -4.47 -25.46 9.58
N PHE A 20 -3.92 -25.25 8.38
CA PHE A 20 -3.54 -23.91 7.90
C PHE A 20 -4.72 -22.97 7.85
N ASN A 21 -5.81 -23.39 7.19
CA ASN A 21 -7.02 -22.59 7.13
C ASN A 21 -7.60 -22.31 8.53
N ARG A 22 -7.46 -23.23 9.49
CA ARG A 22 -7.87 -23.01 10.89
C ARG A 22 -6.99 -21.98 11.59
N LEU A 23 -5.67 -22.01 11.42
CA LEU A 23 -4.80 -20.97 11.99
C LEU A 23 -4.99 -19.63 11.31
N ILE A 24 -5.25 -19.60 10.00
CA ILE A 24 -5.64 -18.37 9.31
C ILE A 24 -6.92 -17.83 9.94
N LYS A 25 -7.97 -18.66 10.08
CA LYS A 25 -9.25 -18.24 10.69
C LYS A 25 -9.15 -17.87 12.17
N ALA A 26 -8.23 -18.48 12.91
CA ALA A 26 -8.02 -18.20 14.33
C ALA A 26 -7.19 -16.92 14.54
N ASN A 27 -6.32 -16.58 13.58
CA ASN A 27 -5.56 -15.33 13.55
C ASN A 27 -6.21 -14.26 12.67
N GLU A 28 -7.38 -14.56 12.09
CA GLU A 28 -8.27 -13.59 11.46
C GLU A 28 -8.87 -12.76 12.60
N LYS A 29 -8.02 -11.92 13.20
CA LYS A 29 -8.43 -10.91 14.13
C LYS A 29 -9.38 -10.03 13.34
N GLN A 30 -10.67 -10.13 13.64
CA GLN A 30 -11.62 -9.14 13.19
C GLN A 30 -11.07 -7.80 13.69
N MET A 31 -10.78 -6.91 12.75
CA MET A 31 -10.27 -5.58 13.07
C MET A 31 -11.19 -5.00 14.13
N THR A 32 -10.61 -4.62 15.27
CA THR A 32 -11.40 -3.97 16.32
C THR A 32 -11.94 -2.65 15.76
N GLU A 33 -13.01 -2.13 16.36
CA GLU A 33 -13.58 -0.84 15.94
C GLU A 33 -12.53 0.29 15.96
N GLU A 34 -11.59 0.24 16.90
CA GLU A 34 -10.41 1.12 16.93
C GLU A 34 -9.47 0.89 15.74
N GLU A 35 -9.12 -0.37 15.43
CA GLU A 35 -8.24 -0.70 14.28
C GLU A 35 -8.88 -0.35 12.93
N MET A 36 -10.20 -0.50 12.78
CA MET A 36 -10.93 -0.05 11.59
C MET A 36 -10.93 1.48 11.48
N THR A 37 -11.12 2.18 12.59
CA THR A 37 -11.10 3.66 12.61
C THR A 37 -9.69 4.20 12.29
N GLU A 38 -8.65 3.54 12.82
CA GLU A 38 -7.26 3.86 12.50
C GLU A 38 -6.92 3.55 11.04
N GLU A 39 -7.42 2.44 10.48
CA GLU A 39 -7.26 2.13 9.06
C GLU A 39 -7.96 3.18 8.18
N GLU A 40 -9.21 3.56 8.48
CA GLU A 40 -9.91 4.63 7.75
C GLU A 40 -9.19 5.98 7.84
N THR A 41 -8.61 6.29 9.01
CA THR A 41 -7.80 7.49 9.20
C THR A 41 -6.48 7.41 8.42
N ALA A 42 -5.82 6.26 8.40
CA ALA A 42 -4.59 6.05 7.64
C ALA A 42 -4.84 6.07 6.12
N LEU A 43 -5.98 5.53 5.67
CA LEU A 43 -6.41 5.56 4.27
C LEU A 43 -6.76 6.98 3.81
N THR A 44 -7.14 7.88 4.72
CA THR A 44 -7.40 9.29 4.38
C THR A 44 -6.15 10.17 4.48
N GLN A 45 -5.10 9.73 5.18
CA GLN A 45 -3.84 10.46 5.36
C GLN A 45 -2.79 10.24 4.25
N GLY A 46 -3.21 9.99 3.01
CA GLY A 46 -2.28 9.78 1.90
C GLY A 46 -2.84 10.14 0.53
N PHE A 47 -1.99 10.06 -0.49
CA PHE A 47 -2.33 10.31 -1.89
C PHE A 47 -3.16 9.16 -2.51
N THR A 48 -4.30 8.80 -1.92
CA THR A 48 -5.14 7.68 -2.41
C THR A 48 -5.77 7.94 -3.77
N ALA A 49 -5.86 9.21 -4.18
CA ALA A 49 -6.30 9.62 -5.51
C ALA A 49 -5.19 9.54 -6.58
N TRP A 50 -3.93 9.26 -6.21
CA TRP A 50 -2.80 9.20 -7.13
C TRP A 50 -2.56 7.78 -7.63
N THR A 51 -2.71 7.60 -8.93
CA THR A 51 -2.30 6.35 -9.57
C THR A 51 -0.81 6.41 -9.94
N GLN A 52 -0.19 5.24 -10.12
CA GLN A 52 1.19 5.16 -10.62
C GLN A 52 1.38 5.87 -11.97
N ARG A 53 0.32 5.96 -12.78
CA ARG A 53 0.33 6.70 -14.05
C ARG A 53 0.43 8.21 -13.82
N ASP A 54 -0.30 8.74 -12.85
CA ASP A 54 -0.32 10.16 -12.53
C ASP A 54 1.04 10.59 -11.98
N PHE A 55 1.65 9.76 -11.13
CA PHE A 55 3.01 9.98 -10.63
C PHE A 55 4.05 10.04 -11.77
N ASN A 56 3.99 9.09 -12.71
CA ASN A 56 4.88 9.08 -13.86
C ASN A 56 4.66 10.27 -14.81
N ARG A 57 3.43 10.79 -14.91
CA ARG A 57 3.14 12.01 -15.67
C ARG A 57 3.67 13.25 -14.96
N LEU A 58 3.50 13.33 -13.64
CA LEU A 58 4.01 14.41 -12.81
C LEU A 58 5.53 14.55 -12.95
N ILE A 59 6.28 13.44 -12.88
CA ILE A 59 7.74 13.45 -13.06
C ILE A 59 8.11 14.04 -14.42
N LYS A 60 7.48 13.57 -15.50
CA LYS A 60 7.75 14.04 -16.86
C LYS A 60 7.37 15.50 -17.07
N ALA A 61 6.28 15.95 -16.46
CA ALA A 61 5.83 17.34 -16.51
C ALA A 61 6.81 18.25 -15.75
N ASN A 62 7.27 17.84 -14.57
CA ASN A 62 8.31 18.56 -13.82
C ASN A 62 9.63 18.64 -14.61
N GLU A 63 10.03 17.57 -15.28
CA GLU A 63 11.23 17.59 -16.15
C GLU A 63 11.06 18.51 -17.36
N LYS A 64 9.84 18.67 -17.87
CA LYS A 64 9.53 19.44 -19.09
C LYS A 64 9.39 20.94 -18.84
N TYR A 65 8.67 21.33 -17.78
CA TYR A 65 8.33 22.73 -17.49
C TYR A 65 9.17 23.33 -16.36
N GLY A 66 9.91 22.51 -15.61
CA GLY A 66 10.59 22.93 -14.38
C GLY A 66 9.63 22.93 -13.20
N HIS A 67 10.19 22.79 -12.00
CA HIS A 67 9.44 22.70 -10.73
C HIS A 67 8.50 23.92 -10.51
N ASP A 68 8.87 25.06 -11.05
CA ASP A 68 8.26 26.37 -10.84
C ASP A 68 7.00 26.62 -11.69
N ASP A 69 6.73 25.80 -12.70
CA ASP A 69 5.59 25.97 -13.62
C ASP A 69 4.44 25.00 -13.32
N ILE A 70 3.84 25.21 -12.14
CA ILE A 70 2.80 24.35 -11.58
C ILE A 70 1.54 24.31 -12.46
N GLU A 71 1.19 25.43 -13.11
CA GLU A 71 0.01 25.51 -13.97
C GLU A 71 0.11 24.59 -15.19
N ASN A 72 1.27 24.59 -15.88
CA ASN A 72 1.50 23.68 -17.00
C ASN A 72 1.68 22.23 -16.54
N ILE A 73 2.27 22.00 -15.36
CA ILE A 73 2.38 20.67 -14.76
C ILE A 73 1.00 20.07 -14.47
N ALA A 74 0.10 20.85 -13.84
CA ALA A 74 -1.24 20.40 -13.50
C ALA A 74 -2.09 20.14 -14.74
N GLN A 75 -1.88 20.89 -15.82
CA GLN A 75 -2.58 20.68 -17.08
C GLN A 75 -2.24 19.30 -17.72
N ASP A 76 -0.99 18.84 -17.57
CA ASP A 76 -0.53 17.54 -18.11
C ASP A 76 -0.84 16.33 -17.21
N VAL A 77 -1.03 16.55 -15.90
CA VAL A 77 -1.35 15.49 -14.93
C VAL A 77 -2.87 15.27 -14.83
N GLU A 78 -3.64 16.35 -14.69
CA GLU A 78 -5.11 16.51 -14.80
C GLU A 78 -5.49 17.80 -14.04
N SER A 79 -6.31 18.68 -14.63
CA SER A 79 -6.63 20.01 -14.08
C SER A 79 -7.21 20.02 -12.67
N ASN A 80 -7.72 18.88 -12.22
CA ASN A 80 -8.45 18.72 -10.96
C ASN A 80 -7.50 18.53 -9.77
N LYS A 81 -6.20 18.36 -10.02
CA LYS A 81 -5.18 18.01 -9.02
C LYS A 81 -4.19 19.15 -8.76
N LEU A 82 -4.48 20.37 -9.22
CA LEU A 82 -3.59 21.53 -9.07
C LEU A 82 -3.24 21.81 -7.60
N GLU A 83 -4.24 21.80 -6.72
CA GLU A 83 -4.06 22.02 -5.28
C GLU A 83 -3.19 20.92 -4.64
N GLU A 84 -3.36 19.65 -5.04
CA GLU A 84 -2.55 18.53 -4.57
C GLU A 84 -1.10 18.59 -5.07
N ILE A 85 -0.88 19.07 -6.30
CA ILE A 85 0.48 19.26 -6.87
C ILE A 85 1.22 20.35 -6.12
N ILE A 86 0.53 21.45 -5.76
CA ILE A 86 1.07 22.50 -4.91
C ILE A 86 1.49 21.91 -3.56
N GLU A 87 0.59 21.18 -2.89
CA GLU A 87 0.89 20.56 -1.59
C GLU A 87 2.08 19.58 -1.65
N LEU A 88 2.16 18.76 -2.72
CA LEU A 88 3.30 17.87 -2.98
C LEU A 88 4.64 18.59 -3.18
N GLN A 89 4.64 19.78 -3.76
CA GLN A 89 5.87 20.56 -3.97
C GLN A 89 6.33 21.30 -2.71
N PHE A 90 5.41 21.57 -1.78
CA PHE A 90 5.70 22.32 -0.54
C PHE A 90 5.89 21.45 0.71
N THR A 91 5.74 20.12 0.60
CA THR A 91 5.94 19.15 1.70
C THR A 91 7.32 18.50 1.61
#